data_AF-A0AAU3L310-F1
#
_entry.id   AF-A0AAU3L310-F1
#
_cell.length_a   1.000
_cell.length_b   1.000
_cell.length_c   1.000
_cell.angle_alpha   90.00
_cell.angle_beta   90.00
_cell.angle_gamma   90.00
#
_symmetry.space_group_name_H-M   'P 1'
#
loop_
_entity.id
_entity.type
_entity.pdbx_description
1 polymer ?
#
loop_
_entity_poly.entity_id
_entity_poly.type
_entity_poly.pdbx_seq_one_letter_code
_entity_poly.pdbx_strand_id
1 'polypeptide(L)'
;MFYYSRSGDMAAAWELVGQSIGIMHIRREGDITPAYRIYGNGSRTSLPHRPRGTVYFDEWSRPDFVAVCGQFPAWGKLFDAVRLDYWKYLRELGIAPSDDAPHVKSDAAASAHGEEVPKGIAPQDQRGAEMMA
;
A
#
# COMPACT_ATOMS: atom_id res chain seq x y z
N MET A 1 1.21 5.08 -23.62
CA MET A 1 -0.20 4.62 -23.63
C MET A 1 -0.62 4.41 -22.19
N PHE A 2 -1.81 4.89 -21.83
CA PHE A 2 -2.32 4.79 -20.46
C PHE A 2 -3.26 3.60 -20.33
N TYR A 3 -3.10 2.87 -19.25
CA TYR A 3 -3.89 1.70 -18.89
C TYR A 3 -4.59 1.95 -17.57
N TYR A 4 -5.68 1.21 -17.37
CA TYR A 4 -6.49 1.32 -16.18
C TYR A 4 -6.87 -0.06 -15.68
N SER A 5 -6.58 -0.31 -14.40
CA SER A 5 -6.88 -1.57 -13.73
C SER A 5 -7.77 -1.32 -12.52
N ARG A 6 -8.64 -2.27 -12.20
CA ARG A 6 -9.59 -2.20 -11.09
C ARG A 6 -9.60 -3.47 -10.26
N SER A 7 -9.84 -3.31 -8.96
CA SER A 7 -10.05 -4.40 -8.01
C SER A 7 -11.03 -3.94 -6.93
N GLY A 8 -12.31 -4.30 -7.08
CA GLY A 8 -13.38 -3.83 -6.20
C GLY A 8 -13.56 -2.31 -6.26
N ASP A 9 -13.46 -1.66 -5.09
CA ASP A 9 -13.50 -0.21 -4.89
C ASP A 9 -12.18 0.49 -5.26
N MET A 10 -11.12 -0.27 -5.53
CA MET A 10 -9.79 0.27 -5.86
C MET A 10 -9.53 0.32 -7.35
N ALA A 11 -8.78 1.32 -7.78
CA ALA A 11 -8.35 1.49 -9.15
C ALA A 11 -6.95 2.09 -9.28
N ALA A 12 -6.26 1.76 -10.38
CA ALA A 12 -4.96 2.32 -10.73
C ALA A 12 -4.98 2.78 -12.18
N ALA A 13 -4.45 3.98 -12.43
CA ALA A 13 -3.98 4.35 -13.76
C ALA A 13 -2.46 4.18 -13.82
N TRP A 14 -2.00 3.54 -14.88
CA TRP A 14 -0.60 3.20 -15.07
C TRP A 14 -0.21 3.30 -16.53
N GLU A 15 1.09 3.38 -16.80
CA GLU A 15 1.64 3.33 -18.14
C GLU A 15 2.82 2.37 -18.21
N LEU A 16 3.19 2.01 -19.44
CA LEU A 16 4.41 1.28 -19.70
C LEU A 16 5.58 2.27 -19.83
N VAL A 17 6.56 2.17 -18.95
CA VAL A 17 7.83 2.92 -19.01
C VAL A 17 8.93 1.91 -19.37
N GLY A 18 9.29 1.83 -20.65
CA GLY A 18 10.16 0.76 -21.16
C GLY A 18 9.49 -0.60 -21.06
N GLN A 19 10.01 -1.47 -20.19
CA GLN A 19 9.41 -2.78 -19.85
C GLN A 19 8.94 -2.83 -18.38
N SER A 20 8.63 -1.66 -17.81
CA SER A 20 8.22 -1.56 -16.41
C SER A 20 6.89 -0.82 -16.29
N ILE A 21 6.19 -1.07 -15.18
CA ILE A 21 4.92 -0.43 -14.87
C ILE A 21 5.23 0.87 -14.14
N GLY A 22 4.81 2.00 -14.70
CA GLY A 22 4.80 3.30 -14.05
C GLY A 22 3.40 3.63 -13.54
N ILE A 23 3.21 3.66 -12.22
CA ILE A 23 1.91 4.03 -11.64
C ILE A 23 1.76 5.56 -11.65
N MET A 24 0.65 6.05 -12.21
CA MET A 24 0.33 7.48 -12.26
C MET A 24 -0.48 7.92 -11.05
N HIS A 25 -1.54 7.16 -10.76
CA HIS A 25 -2.35 7.36 -9.58
C HIS A 25 -3.06 6.08 -9.18
N ILE A 26 -3.35 5.97 -7.89
CA ILE A 26 -4.23 4.96 -7.31
C ILE A 26 -5.41 5.65 -6.64
N ARG A 27 -6.56 5.00 -6.64
CA ARG A 27 -7.79 5.54 -6.06
C ARG A 27 -8.58 4.47 -5.34
N ARG A 28 -9.17 4.83 -4.20
CA ARG A 28 -10.18 4.03 -3.49
C ARG A 28 -11.50 4.78 -3.46
N GLU A 29 -12.54 4.19 -4.03
CA GLU A 29 -13.89 4.75 -3.99
C GLU A 29 -14.43 4.73 -2.55
N GLY A 30 -15.11 5.80 -2.14
CA GLY A 30 -15.64 5.94 -0.77
C GLY A 30 -14.61 6.36 0.29
N ASP A 31 -13.31 6.39 -0.02
CA ASP A 31 -12.30 6.97 0.87
C ASP A 31 -12.44 8.51 0.89
N ILE A 32 -12.66 9.05 2.10
CA ILE A 32 -12.89 10.48 2.34
C ILE A 32 -11.59 11.29 2.46
N THR A 33 -10.44 10.62 2.47
CA THR A 33 -9.12 11.26 2.56
C THR A 33 -8.94 12.24 1.40
N PRO A 34 -8.58 13.51 1.65
CA PRO A 34 -8.27 14.45 0.59
C PRO A 34 -7.21 13.88 -0.33
N ALA A 35 -7.36 14.09 -1.64
CA ALA A 35 -6.35 13.66 -2.58
C ALA A 35 -5.01 14.33 -2.28
N TYR A 36 -3.92 13.64 -2.56
CA TYR A 36 -2.57 14.19 -2.42
C TYR A 36 -1.64 13.64 -3.48
N ARG A 37 -0.57 14.39 -3.76
CA ARG A 37 0.56 13.96 -4.58
C ARG A 37 1.72 13.53 -3.70
N ILE A 38 2.40 12.45 -4.07
CA ILE A 38 3.69 12.03 -3.52
C ILE A 38 4.78 12.35 -4.54
N TYR A 39 5.86 13.00 -4.07
CA TYR A 39 7.05 13.30 -4.87
C TYR A 39 8.15 12.28 -4.62
N GLY A 40 9.16 12.21 -5.49
CA GLY A 40 10.25 11.23 -5.40
C GLY A 40 11.09 11.33 -4.12
N ASN A 41 11.08 12.48 -3.45
CA ASN A 41 11.71 12.68 -2.13
C ASN A 41 10.81 12.25 -0.95
N GLY A 42 9.65 11.65 -1.22
CA GLY A 42 8.67 11.21 -0.23
C GLY A 42 7.76 12.32 0.32
N SER A 43 8.00 13.60 -0.04
CA SER A 43 7.13 14.70 0.38
C SER A 43 5.74 14.58 -0.24
N ARG A 44 4.75 15.22 0.41
CA ARG A 44 3.34 15.17 0.02
C ARG A 44 2.74 16.56 -0.12
N THR A 45 1.94 16.76 -1.15
CA THR A 45 1.14 17.98 -1.33
C THR A 45 -0.32 17.63 -1.44
N SER A 46 -1.16 18.28 -0.62
CA SER A 46 -2.61 18.13 -0.67
C SER A 46 -3.16 18.72 -1.97
N LEU A 47 -4.13 18.02 -2.56
CA LEU A 47 -4.81 18.37 -3.78
C LEU A 47 -6.33 18.43 -3.53
N PRO A 48 -6.82 19.46 -2.81
CA PRO A 48 -8.21 19.50 -2.33
C PRO A 48 -9.27 19.53 -3.44
N HIS A 49 -8.89 19.93 -4.66
CA HIS A 49 -9.78 19.98 -5.83
C HIS A 49 -9.78 18.70 -6.67
N ARG A 50 -9.03 17.67 -6.26
CA ARG A 50 -9.00 16.37 -6.93
C ARG A 50 -9.94 15.38 -6.23
N PRO A 51 -10.38 14.31 -6.93
CA PRO A 51 -11.25 13.30 -6.35
C PRO A 51 -10.65 12.71 -5.08
N ARG A 52 -11.42 12.68 -3.98
CA ARG A 52 -11.00 12.08 -2.71
C ARG A 52 -10.63 10.61 -2.88
N GLY A 53 -9.82 10.11 -1.95
CA GLY A 53 -9.29 8.75 -1.98
C GLY A 53 -8.25 8.52 -3.06
N THR A 54 -7.73 9.58 -3.70
CA THR A 54 -6.77 9.47 -4.81
C THR A 54 -5.37 9.89 -4.38
N VAL A 55 -4.40 9.02 -4.65
CA VAL A 55 -2.98 9.30 -4.52
C VAL A 55 -2.38 9.47 -5.91
N TYR A 56 -1.78 10.62 -6.17
CA TYR A 56 -1.04 10.89 -7.40
C TYR A 56 0.45 10.72 -7.17
N PHE A 57 1.16 10.20 -8.16
CA PHE A 57 2.61 10.12 -8.16
C PHE A 57 3.19 11.20 -9.07
N ASP A 58 4.31 11.79 -8.68
CA ASP A 58 4.92 12.87 -9.45
C ASP A 58 5.40 12.39 -10.82
N GLU A 59 5.08 13.17 -11.86
CA GLU A 59 5.31 12.77 -13.25
C GLU A 59 6.79 12.75 -13.63
N TRP A 60 7.60 13.57 -12.98
CA TRP A 60 9.04 13.72 -13.25
C TRP A 60 9.90 12.75 -12.44
N SER A 61 9.35 12.22 -11.35
CA SER A 61 10.03 11.26 -10.48
C SER A 61 9.10 10.13 -10.07
N ARG A 62 8.52 9.41 -11.05
CA ARG A 62 7.58 8.33 -10.76
C ARG A 62 8.31 7.17 -10.06
N PRO A 63 7.80 6.71 -8.92
CA PRO A 63 8.29 5.49 -8.32
C PRO A 63 7.99 4.30 -9.23
N ASP A 64 8.90 3.32 -9.25
CA ASP A 64 8.61 2.04 -9.90
C ASP A 64 7.46 1.31 -9.18
N PHE A 65 6.92 0.30 -9.84
CA PHE A 65 5.82 -0.49 -9.31
C PHE A 65 6.13 -1.14 -7.95
N VAL A 66 7.38 -1.54 -7.70
CA VAL A 66 7.79 -2.22 -6.46
C VAL A 66 7.77 -1.25 -5.29
N ALA A 67 8.30 -0.05 -5.50
CA ALA A 67 8.29 1.03 -4.53
C ALA A 67 6.85 1.43 -4.17
N VAL A 68 5.95 1.51 -5.15
CA VAL A 68 4.52 1.77 -4.88
C VAL A 68 3.89 0.64 -4.08
N CYS A 69 4.18 -0.62 -4.41
CA CYS A 69 3.70 -1.77 -3.64
C CYS A 69 4.16 -1.73 -2.18
N GLY A 70 5.43 -1.38 -1.96
CA GLY A 70 6.00 -1.23 -0.61
C GLY A 70 5.38 -0.08 0.19
N GLN A 71 5.01 1.02 -0.46
CA GLN A 71 4.37 2.17 0.19
C GLN A 71 2.89 1.91 0.55
N PHE A 72 2.21 1.01 -0.17
CA PHE A 72 0.77 0.78 -0.04
C PHE A 72 0.42 -0.71 0.17
N PRO A 73 0.93 -1.39 1.22
CA PRO A 73 0.76 -2.83 1.38
C PRO A 73 -0.71 -3.28 1.45
N ALA A 74 -1.60 -2.44 1.99
CA ALA A 74 -3.05 -2.72 2.05
C ALA A 74 -3.75 -2.77 0.67
N TRP A 75 -3.07 -2.35 -0.40
CA TRP A 75 -3.60 -2.27 -1.76
C TRP A 75 -3.19 -3.47 -2.62
N GLY A 76 -2.69 -4.56 -2.02
CA GLY A 76 -2.18 -5.74 -2.75
C GLY A 76 -3.12 -6.28 -3.83
N LYS A 77 -4.43 -6.35 -3.56
CA LYS A 77 -5.43 -6.80 -4.55
C LYS A 77 -5.52 -5.91 -5.79
N LEU A 78 -5.24 -4.60 -5.66
CA LEU A 78 -5.15 -3.71 -6.81
C LEU A 78 -3.87 -3.97 -7.59
N PHE A 79 -2.75 -4.17 -6.90
CA PHE A 79 -1.47 -4.44 -7.55
C PHE A 79 -1.44 -5.78 -8.28
N ASP A 80 -2.13 -6.79 -7.77
CA ASP A 80 -2.34 -8.05 -8.49
C ASP A 80 -3.14 -7.84 -9.77
N ALA A 81 -4.18 -7.00 -9.75
CA ALA A 81 -4.94 -6.65 -10.95
C ALA A 81 -4.09 -5.91 -11.98
N VAL A 82 -3.27 -4.93 -11.55
CA VAL A 82 -2.32 -4.21 -12.41
C VAL A 82 -1.32 -5.18 -13.03
N ARG A 83 -0.74 -6.09 -12.24
CA ARG A 83 0.22 -7.10 -12.73
C ARG A 83 -0.44 -8.03 -13.75
N LEU A 84 -1.67 -8.47 -13.50
CA LEU A 84 -2.42 -9.32 -14.41
C LEU A 84 -2.67 -8.63 -15.77
N ASP A 85 -3.09 -7.36 -15.74
CA ASP A 85 -3.35 -6.60 -16.98
C ASP A 85 -2.07 -6.28 -17.74
N TYR A 86 -0.99 -5.95 -17.03
CA TYR A 86 0.35 -5.84 -17.60
C TYR A 86 0.78 -7.10 -18.34
N TRP A 87 0.58 -8.28 -17.74
CA TRP A 87 0.93 -9.54 -18.39
C TRP A 87 0.08 -9.86 -19.61
N LYS A 88 -1.21 -9.57 -19.57
CA LYS A 88 -2.07 -9.70 -20.77
C LYS A 88 -1.53 -8.84 -21.89
N TYR A 89 -1.21 -7.58 -21.58
CA TYR A 89 -0.67 -6.64 -22.56
C TYR A 89 0.67 -7.10 -23.15
N LEU A 90 1.61 -7.57 -22.34
CA LEU A 90 2.89 -8.09 -22.88
C LEU A 90 2.67 -9.29 -23.81
N ARG A 91 1.74 -10.19 -23.48
CA ARG A 91 1.41 -11.32 -24.37
C ARG A 91 0.81 -10.86 -25.69
N GLU A 92 -0.05 -9.84 -25.68
CA GLU A 92 -0.61 -9.25 -26.90
C GLU A 92 0.47 -8.62 -27.80
N LEU A 93 1.55 -8.12 -27.21
CA LEU A 93 2.74 -7.64 -27.93
C LEU A 93 3.69 -8.75 -28.39
N GLY A 94 3.40 -10.03 -28.09
CA GLY A 94 4.32 -11.14 -28.36
C GLY A 94 5.59 -11.14 -27.51
N ILE A 95 5.60 -10.36 -26.41
CA ILE A 95 6.71 -10.31 -25.47
C ILE A 95 6.46 -11.42 -24.43
N ALA A 96 7.34 -12.41 -24.41
CA ALA A 96 7.29 -13.45 -23.39
C ALA A 96 7.49 -12.82 -22.01
N PRO A 97 6.66 -13.17 -21.01
CA PRO A 97 6.93 -12.84 -19.62
C PRO A 97 8.35 -13.31 -19.25
N SER A 98 9.29 -12.39 -19.04
CA SER A 98 10.55 -12.74 -18.40
C SER A 98 10.25 -12.95 -16.91
N ASP A 99 10.77 -14.02 -16.31
CA ASP A 99 10.54 -14.39 -14.90
C ASP A 99 11.00 -13.28 -13.90
N ASP A 100 11.73 -12.28 -14.39
CA ASP A 100 12.24 -11.10 -13.67
C ASP A 100 11.16 -10.04 -13.31
N ALA A 101 9.87 -10.39 -13.39
CA ALA A 101 8.85 -9.49 -12.88
C ALA A 101 8.92 -9.42 -11.36
N PRO A 102 8.75 -8.23 -10.77
CA PRO A 102 8.91 -8.06 -9.35
C PRO A 102 7.87 -8.88 -8.60
N HIS A 103 8.33 -9.99 -8.03
CA HIS A 103 7.59 -10.76 -7.05
C HIS A 103 7.43 -9.86 -5.81
N VAL A 104 6.30 -9.17 -5.71
CA VAL A 104 5.88 -8.59 -4.42
C VAL A 104 5.53 -9.80 -3.57
N LYS A 105 6.46 -10.21 -2.72
CA LYS A 105 6.18 -11.18 -1.67
C LYS A 105 5.14 -10.57 -0.77
N SER A 106 3.89 -10.98 -0.94
CA SER A 106 2.85 -10.80 0.07
C SER A 106 3.21 -11.71 1.24
N ASP A 107 4.12 -11.25 2.10
CA ASP A 107 4.32 -11.84 3.41
C ASP A 107 3.14 -11.40 4.30
N ALA A 108 1.98 -12.04 4.05
CA ALA A 108 0.89 -12.08 4.99
C ALA A 108 1.24 -13.11 6.06
N ALA A 109 2.23 -12.79 6.90
CA ALA A 109 2.40 -13.49 8.17
C ALA A 109 1.30 -13.00 9.12
N ALA A 110 0.31 -13.86 9.29
CA ALA A 110 -0.67 -13.77 10.35
C ALA A 110 0.05 -13.66 11.71
N SER A 111 0.01 -12.47 12.34
CA SER A 111 0.20 -12.39 13.79
C SER A 111 -1.07 -12.90 14.46
N ALA A 112 -1.14 -14.22 14.60
CA ALA A 112 -1.87 -14.85 15.68
C ALA A 112 -1.21 -14.45 17.00
N HIS A 113 -1.70 -13.39 17.66
CA HIS A 113 -1.45 -13.21 19.08
C HIS A 113 -2.53 -13.98 19.84
N GLY A 114 -2.26 -15.27 20.04
CA GLY A 114 -2.86 -16.05 21.11
C GLY A 114 -2.22 -15.63 22.43
N GLU A 115 -3.04 -15.01 23.27
CA GLU A 115 -3.17 -15.21 24.71
C GLU A 115 -2.03 -15.97 25.45
N GLU A 116 -1.32 -15.27 26.34
CA GLU A 116 -0.85 -15.86 27.59
C GLU A 116 -1.20 -14.94 28.76
N VAL A 117 -2.15 -15.43 29.56
CA VAL A 117 -2.54 -14.92 30.88
C VAL A 117 -1.64 -15.59 31.93
N PRO A 118 -0.80 -14.86 32.68
CA PRO A 118 -0.24 -15.43 33.90
C PRO A 118 -1.23 -15.30 35.06
N LYS A 119 -1.69 -16.45 35.55
CA LYS A 119 -2.43 -16.62 36.82
C LYS A 119 -1.56 -16.20 38.01
N GLY A 120 -2.06 -15.22 38.76
CA GLY A 120 -2.20 -15.22 40.22
C GLY A 120 -0.95 -15.20 41.10
N ILE A 121 -0.86 -14.18 41.96
CA ILE A 121 -0.77 -14.32 43.44
C ILE A 121 -1.42 -13.05 44.03
N ALA A 122 -2.28 -13.28 45.03
CA ALA A 122 -3.12 -12.29 45.71
C ALA A 122 -2.37 -11.62 46.91
N PRO A 123 -3.02 -10.74 47.70
CA PRO A 123 -2.44 -9.52 48.25
C PRO A 123 -1.66 -9.71 49.57
N GLN A 124 -0.72 -8.81 49.85
CA GLN A 124 -0.21 -8.59 51.20
C GLN A 124 -0.52 -7.15 51.64
N ASP A 125 -1.51 -7.07 52.53
CA ASP A 125 -1.71 -6.01 53.50
C ASP A 125 -0.58 -6.09 54.55
N GLN A 126 0.17 -5.01 54.73
CA GLN A 126 0.97 -4.82 55.94
C GLN A 126 0.97 -3.36 56.36
N ARG A 127 0.31 -3.15 57.50
CA ARG A 127 0.17 -1.92 58.29
C ARG A 127 1.52 -1.42 58.84
N GLY A 128 1.59 -0.11 59.08
CA GLY A 128 2.56 0.58 59.96
C GLY A 128 2.84 2.00 59.43
N ALA A 129 2.07 3.04 59.78
CA ALA A 129 2.07 3.82 61.02
C ALA A 129 3.27 4.80 61.16
N GLU A 130 2.91 6.10 61.24
CA GLU A 130 3.64 7.27 61.76
C GLU A 130 4.81 7.80 60.88
N MET A 131 5.05 9.11 60.67
CA MET A 131 4.89 10.28 61.54
C MET A 131 5.08 11.58 60.71
N MET A 132 4.59 12.71 61.23
CA MET A 132 4.90 14.13 60.90
C MET A 132 3.91 14.89 60.00
N ALA A 133 2.82 15.37 60.61
CA ALA A 133 2.45 16.79 60.63
C ALA A 133 1.46 17.04 61.77
#